data_AF-A0A8T6MQ88-F1
#
_entry.id   AF-A0A8T6MQ88-F1
#
_cell.length_a   1.000
_cell.length_b   1.000
_cell.length_c   1.000
_cell.angle_alpha   90.00
_cell.angle_beta   90.00
_cell.angle_gamma   90.00
#
_symmetry.space_group_name_H-M   'P 1'
#
loop_
_entity.id
_entity.type
_entity.pdbx_description
1 polymer ?
#
loop_
_entity_poly.entity_id
_entity_poly.type
_entity_poly.pdbx_seq_one_letter_code
_entity_poly.pdbx_strand_id
1 'polypeptide(L)' 'MMSSEKDELIRAQNELIGVLFEIIKRFQANQILDDEYFQTVSSEWQNEQSRKRLDDILAEREDNSKTIAKLLEKIQS' A
#
# COMPACT_ATOMS: atom_id res chain seq x y z
N MET A 1 38.24 -5.01 -5.47
CA MET A 1 37.49 -4.69 -6.69
C MET A 1 36.30 -5.64 -6.88
N MET A 2 36.47 -6.97 -6.94
CA MET A 2 35.30 -7.89 -7.00
C MET A 2 34.38 -7.88 -5.76
N SER A 3 34.91 -7.64 -4.55
CA SER A 3 34.07 -7.60 -3.35
C SER A 3 33.15 -6.38 -3.33
N SER A 4 33.62 -5.21 -3.82
CA SER A 4 32.85 -3.98 -3.81
C SER A 4 31.65 -4.04 -4.76
N GLU A 5 31.82 -4.62 -5.95
CA GLU A 5 30.70 -4.83 -6.90
C GLU A 5 29.65 -5.80 -6.34
N LYS A 6 30.10 -6.86 -5.66
CA LYS A 6 29.19 -7.81 -4.99
C LYS A 6 28.42 -7.13 -3.84
N ASP A 7 29.08 -6.31 -3.04
CA ASP A 7 28.46 -5.59 -1.93
C ASP A 7 27.49 -4.51 -2.41
N GLU A 8 27.77 -3.85 -3.53
CA GLU A 8 26.84 -2.92 -4.20
C GLU A 8 25.61 -3.65 -4.76
N LEU A 9 25.80 -4.81 -5.40
CA LEU A 9 24.70 -5.64 -5.88
C LEU A 9 23.77 -6.08 -4.73
N ILE A 10 24.36 -6.53 -3.60
CA ILE A 10 23.58 -6.94 -2.42
C ILE A 10 22.80 -5.75 -1.84
N ARG A 11 23.39 -4.55 -1.80
CA ARG A 11 22.70 -3.34 -1.34
C ARG A 11 21.51 -3.01 -2.23
N ALA A 12 21.71 -2.98 -3.56
CA ALA A 12 20.63 -2.71 -4.50
C ALA A 12 19.48 -3.74 -4.38
N GLN A 13 19.81 -5.02 -4.18
CA GLN A 13 18.80 -6.07 -3.95
C GLN A 13 18.03 -5.85 -2.65
N ASN A 14 18.70 -5.50 -1.55
CA ASN A 14 18.03 -5.22 -0.28
C ASN A 14 17.10 -4.00 -0.37
N GLU A 15 17.51 -2.96 -1.09
CA GLU A 15 16.67 -1.79 -1.36
C GLU A 15 15.44 -2.16 -2.17
N LEU A 16 15.60 -2.92 -3.25
CA LEU A 16 14.49 -3.42 -4.06
C LEU A 16 13.51 -4.27 -3.24
N ILE A 17 14.04 -5.19 -2.41
CA ILE A 17 13.23 -6.00 -1.50
C ILE A 17 12.43 -5.10 -0.56
N GLY A 18 13.05 -4.07 0.01
CA GLY A 18 12.38 -3.10 0.88
C GLY A 18 11.22 -2.39 0.18
N VAL A 19 11.43 -1.93 -1.06
CA VAL A 19 10.37 -1.29 -1.87
C VAL A 19 9.23 -2.26 -2.15
N LEU A 20 9.53 -3.50 -2.55
CA LEU A 20 8.52 -4.54 -2.81
C LEU A 20 7.71 -4.89 -1.55
N PHE A 21 8.37 -4.97 -0.39
CA PHE A 21 7.67 -5.21 0.88
C PHE A 21 6.69 -4.09 1.22
N GLU A 22 7.07 -2.83 1.01
CA GLU A 22 6.16 -1.70 1.27
C GLU A 22 4.97 -1.72 0.31
N ILE A 23 5.19 -2.03 -0.97
CA ILE A 23 4.10 -2.22 -1.94
C ILE A 23 3.11 -3.29 -1.46
N ILE A 24 3.61 -4.46 -1.04
CA ILE A 24 2.76 -5.56 -0.56
C ILE A 24 1.95 -5.14 0.67
N LYS A 25 2.57 -4.44 1.63
CA LYS A 25 1.86 -3.95 2.82
C LYS A 25 0.70 -3.03 2.46
N ARG A 26 0.88 -2.12 1.49
CA ARG A 26 -0.16 -1.20 1.05
C ARG A 26 -1.31 -1.91 0.35
N PHE A 27 -1.00 -2.93 -0.46
CA PHE A 27 -2.03 -3.79 -1.04
C PHE A 27 -2.81 -4.56 0.02
N GLN A 28 -2.14 -5.11 1.03
CA GLN A 28 -2.81 -5.80 2.14
C GLN A 28 -3.67 -4.85 2.97
N ALA A 29 -3.20 -3.63 3.24
CA ALA A 29 -3.99 -2.60 3.91
C ALA A 29 -5.25 -2.25 3.10
N ASN A 30 -5.15 -2.11 1.77
CA ASN A 30 -6.31 -1.88 0.92
C ASN A 30 -7.31 -3.03 0.92
N GLN A 31 -6.86 -4.29 1.01
CA GLN A 31 -7.77 -5.44 1.14
C GLN A 31 -8.56 -5.40 2.45
N ILE A 32 -7.89 -5.06 3.56
CA ILE A 32 -8.58 -4.90 4.86
C ILE A 32 -9.61 -3.77 4.79
N LEU A 33 -9.26 -2.66 4.14
CA LEU A 33 -10.17 -1.53 3.92
C LEU A 33 -11.35 -1.89 2.99
N ASP A 34 -11.13 -2.75 2.00
CA ASP A 34 -12.20 -3.28 1.14
C ASP A 34 -13.21 -4.10 1.96
N ASP A 35 -12.72 -5.01 2.80
CA ASP A 35 -13.58 -5.80 3.69
C ASP A 35 -14.38 -4.90 4.64
N GLU A 36 -13.74 -3.89 5.24
CA GLU A 36 -14.41 -2.91 6.11
C GLU A 36 -15.45 -2.09 5.35
N TYR A 37 -15.14 -1.66 4.13
CA TYR A 37 -16.06 -0.93 3.26
C TYR A 37 -17.34 -1.75 3.02
N PHE A 38 -17.20 -3.02 2.64
CA PHE A 38 -18.33 -3.90 2.38
C PHE A 38 -19.17 -4.13 3.64
N GLN A 39 -18.54 -4.38 4.78
CA GLN A 39 -19.24 -4.53 6.06
C GLN A 39 -20.02 -3.25 6.41
N THR A 40 -19.38 -2.08 6.27
CA THR A 40 -19.98 -0.79 6.60
C THR A 40 -21.16 -0.47 5.70
N VAL A 41 -21.04 -0.69 4.38
CA VAL A 41 -22.11 -0.38 3.42
C VAL A 41 -23.29 -1.35 3.55
N SER A 42 -23.04 -2.61 3.92
CA SER A 42 -24.07 -3.63 4.16
C SER A 42 -24.81 -3.47 5.48
N SER A 43 -24.32 -2.61 6.38
CA SER A 43 -24.93 -2.41 7.68
C SER A 43 -26.30 -1.71 7.56
N GLU A 44 -27.30 -2.22 8.27
CA GLU A 44 -28.67 -1.65 8.27
C GLU A 44 -28.73 -0.24 8.91
N TRP A 45 -27.64 0.19 9.57
CA TRP A 45 -27.53 1.43 10.33
C TRP A 45 -26.64 2.45 9.59
N GLN A 46 -27.12 2.93 8.44
CA GLN A 46 -26.44 4.01 7.71
C GLN A 46 -26.69 5.38 8.36
N ASN A 47 -25.95 5.66 9.43
CA ASN A 47 -25.92 6.96 10.08
C ASN A 47 -24.77 7.83 9.55
N GLU A 48 -24.68 9.06 10.03
CA GLU A 48 -23.63 10.01 9.62
C GLU A 48 -22.21 9.53 9.93
N GLN A 49 -22.04 8.77 11.01
CA GLN A 49 -20.75 8.18 11.36
C GLN A 49 -20.33 7.10 10.35
N SER A 50 -21.25 6.25 9.92
CA SER A 50 -21.00 5.25 8.88
C SER A 50 -20.59 5.91 7.55
N ARG A 51 -21.26 7.00 7.16
CA ARG A 51 -20.88 7.79 5.97
C ARG A 51 -19.49 8.38 6.08
N LYS A 52 -19.17 9.01 7.22
CA LYS A 52 -17.84 9.56 7.46
C LYS A 52 -16.76 8.48 7.37
N ARG A 53 -17.00 7.29 7.95
CA ARG A 53 -16.02 6.20 7.87
C ARG A 53 -15.83 5.69 6.45
N LEU A 54 -16.89 5.62 5.64
CA LEU A 54 -16.78 5.26 4.23
C LEU A 54 -15.91 6.27 3.46
N ASP A 55 -16.08 7.56 3.71
CA ASP A 55 -15.24 8.61 3.10
C ASP A 55 -13.77 8.47 3.52
N ASP A 56 -13.52 8.22 4.80
CA ASP A 56 -12.17 7.98 5.34
C ASP A 56 -11.52 6.75 4.68
N ILE A 57 -12.26 5.64 4.56
CA ILE A 57 -11.79 4.42 3.88
C ILE A 57 -11.39 4.70 2.43
N LEU A 58 -12.21 5.45 1.70
CA LEU A 58 -11.90 5.79 0.31
C LEU A 58 -10.64 6.66 0.20
N ALA A 59 -10.47 7.63 1.10
CA ALA A 59 -9.28 8.47 1.14
C ALA A 59 -8.01 7.66 1.47
N GLU A 60 -8.07 6.75 2.45
CA GLU A 60 -6.97 5.87 2.81
C GLU A 60 -6.57 4.95 1.64
N ARG A 61 -7.55 4.38 0.93
CA ARG A 61 -7.31 3.55 -0.26
C ARG A 61 -6.64 4.32 -1.40
N GLU A 62 -7.05 5.57 -1.60
CA GLU A 62 -6.45 6.45 -2.60
C GLU A 62 -4.99 6.77 -2.24
N ASP A 63 -4.69 7.06 -0.97
CA ASP A 63 -3.34 7.38 -0.53
C ASP A 63 -2.39 6.17 -0.62
N ASN A 64 -2.88 4.99 -0.25
CA ASN A 64 -2.16 3.73 -0.48
C ASN A 64 -1.89 3.51 -1.97
N SER A 65 -2.86 3.78 -2.85
CA SER A 65 -2.70 3.62 -4.30
C SER A 65 -1.67 4.60 -4.89
N LYS A 66 -1.70 5.86 -4.45
CA LYS A 66 -0.69 6.88 -4.81
C LYS A 66 0.70 6.47 -4.34
N THR A 67 0.82 5.91 -3.15
CA THR A 67 2.09 5.42 -2.61
C THR A 67 2.62 4.23 -3.42
N ILE A 68 1.77 3.25 -3.73
CA ILE A 68 2.13 2.10 -4.58
C ILE A 68 2.63 2.58 -5.94
N ALA A 69 1.92 3.51 -6.61
CA ALA A 69 2.33 4.04 -7.90
C ALA A 69 3.75 4.65 -7.87
N LYS A 70 4.03 5.50 -6.87
CA LYS A 70 5.37 6.09 -6.68
C LYS A 70 6.45 5.04 -6.42
N LEU A 71 6.13 3.98 -5.69
CA LEU A 71 7.09 2.90 -5.41
C LEU A 71 7.35 2.03 -6.65
N LEU A 72 6.33 1.78 -7.47
CA LEU A 72 6.48 1.08 -8.75
C LEU A 72 7.32 1.88 -9.74
N GLU A 73 7.13 3.20 -9.82
CA GLU A 73 7.97 4.09 -10.64
C GLU A 73 9.46 3.96 -10.27
N LYS A 74 9.77 3.86 -8.97
CA LYS A 74 11.16 3.66 -8.49
C LYS A 74 11.79 2.34 -8.90
N ILE A 75 10.99 1.30 -9.18
CA ILE A 75 11.48 -0.01 -9.63
C ILE A 75 11.73 -0.01 -11.13
N GLN A 76 10.93 0.74 -11.89
CA GLN A 76 11.02 0.81 -13.35
C GLN A 76 12.08 1.79 -13.85
N SER A 77 12.49 2.74 -13.00
CA SER A 77 13.52 3.75 -13.28
C SER A 77 14.92 3.20 -13.09
#